data_AF-A0A9W6KQZ5-F1
#
_entry.id   AF-A0A9W6KQZ5-F1
#
_cell.length_a   1.000
_cell.length_b   1.000
_cell.length_c   1.000
_cell.angle_alpha   90.00
_cell.angle_beta   90.00
_cell.angle_gamma   90.00
#
_symmetry.space_group_name_H-M   'P 1'
#
loop_
_entity.id
_entity.type
_entity.pdbx_description
1 polymer ?
#
loop_
_entity_poly.entity_id
_entity_poly.type
_entity_poly.pdbx_seq_one_letter_code
_entity_poly.pdbx_strand_id
1 'polypeptide(L)' 'MPGPPGTGVIGRVEAAVAALSEVASLPLRQQVSVYAEAHRTLQETLGTIEER' A
#
# COMPACT_ATOMS: atom_id res chain seq x y z
N MET A 1 3.29 -14.44 18.90
CA MET A 1 4.25 -14.99 17.91
C MET A 1 4.23 -14.08 16.69
N PRO A 2 5.38 -13.62 16.18
CA PRO A 2 5.43 -12.88 14.92
C PRO A 2 5.01 -13.80 13.77
N GLY A 3 4.12 -13.33 12.89
CA GLY A 3 3.66 -14.09 11.72
C GLY A 3 4.79 -14.35 10.70
N PRO A 4 4.60 -15.26 9.74
CA PRO A 4 5.63 -15.60 8.78
C PRO A 4 6.12 -14.37 7.99
N PRO A 5 7.40 -14.35 7.56
CA PRO A 5 8.02 -13.24 6.83
C PRO A 5 7.38 -13.10 5.44
N GLY A 6 6.24 -12.43 5.39
CA GLY A 6 5.41 -12.25 4.20
C GLY A 6 4.01 -11.73 4.54
N THR A 7 3.45 -12.12 5.69
CA THR A 7 2.10 -11.68 6.11
C THR A 7 2.02 -10.17 6.33
N GLY A 8 3.08 -9.57 6.90
CA GLY A 8 3.14 -8.12 7.12
C GLY A 8 3.37 -7.29 5.85
N VAL A 9 3.80 -7.92 4.75
CA VAL A 9 3.95 -7.26 3.44
C VAL A 9 2.63 -7.33 2.68
N ILE A 10 2.02 -8.51 2.62
CA ILE A 10 0.71 -8.72 1.99
C ILE A 10 -0.36 -7.83 2.64
N GLY A 11 -0.42 -7.78 3.97
CA GLY A 11 -1.39 -6.92 4.66
C GLY A 11 -1.21 -5.42 4.39
N ARG A 12 0.01 -4.95 4.11
CA ARG A 12 0.27 -3.55 3.73
C ARG A 12 -0.18 -3.26 2.30
N VAL A 13 0.03 -4.20 1.38
CA VAL A 13 -0.47 -4.10 0.01
C VAL A 13 -2.00 -4.11 -0.02
N GLU A 14 -2.63 -5.02 0.72
CA GLU A 14 -4.10 -5.10 0.82
C GLU A 14 -4.69 -3.80 1.37
N ALA A 15 -4.08 -3.22 2.41
CA ALA A 15 -4.51 -1.93 2.97
C ALA A 15 -4.36 -0.78 1.96
N ALA A 16 -3.24 -0.73 1.21
CA ALA A 16 -3.02 0.28 0.18
C ALA A 16 -4.04 0.17 -0.96
N VAL A 17 -4.38 -1.05 -1.40
CA VAL A 17 -5.40 -1.29 -2.43
C VAL A 17 -6.79 -0.94 -1.93
N ALA A 18 -7.13 -1.27 -0.67
CA ALA A 18 -8.39 -0.89 -0.07
C ALA A 18 -8.55 0.64 0.05
N ALA A 19 -7.48 1.36 0.41
CA ALA A 19 -7.52 2.83 0.45
C ALA A 19 -7.79 3.45 -0.94
N LEU A 20 -7.26 2.83 -2.01
CA LEU A 20 -7.51 3.28 -3.38
C LEU A 20 -8.94 3.04 -3.86
N SER A 21 -9.67 2.05 -3.32
CA SER A 21 -11.06 1.80 -3.74
C SER A 21 -12.03 2.86 -3.22
N GLU A 22 -11.71 3.50 -2.09
CA GLU A 22 -12.53 4.54 -1.46
C GLU A 22 -12.10 5.97 -1.87
N VAL A 23 -10.92 6.12 -2.49
CA VAL A 23 -10.26 7.41 -2.72
C VAL A 23 -11.10 8.41 -3.51
N ALA A 24 -11.90 7.94 -4.47
CA ALA A 24 -12.70 8.81 -5.35
C ALA A 24 -13.75 9.64 -4.59
N SER A 25 -14.13 9.20 -3.39
CA SER A 25 -15.08 9.89 -2.51
C SER A 25 -14.46 11.00 -1.66
N LEU A 26 -13.12 11.12 -1.63
CA LEU A 26 -12.40 12.05 -0.78
C LEU A 26 -12.22 13.43 -1.44
N PRO A 27 -11.99 14.50 -0.67
CA PRO A 27 -11.53 15.79 -1.20
C PRO A 27 -10.20 15.65 -1.97
N LEU A 28 -10.02 16.44 -3.03
CA LEU A 28 -8.91 16.31 -3.98
C LEU A 28 -7.50 16.30 -3.32
N ARG A 29 -7.29 17.11 -2.29
CA ARG A 29 -6.02 17.09 -1.52
C ARG A 29 -5.77 15.74 -0.83
N GLN A 30 -6.82 15.14 -0.26
CA GLN A 30 -6.72 13.83 0.38
C GLN A 30 -6.55 12.72 -0.65
N GLN A 31 -7.17 12.84 -1.83
CA GLN A 31 -6.96 11.89 -2.93
C GLN A 31 -5.48 11.79 -3.33
N VAL A 32 -4.83 12.95 -3.49
CA VAL A 32 -3.40 13.01 -3.83
C VAL A 32 -2.54 12.37 -2.75
N SER A 33 -2.84 12.63 -1.47
CA SER A 33 -2.13 12.01 -0.35
C SER A 33 -2.29 10.49 -0.31
N VAL A 34 -3.52 9.98 -0.45
CA VAL A 34 -3.80 8.54 -0.47
C VAL A 34 -3.12 7.86 -1.65
N TYR A 35 -3.15 8.48 -2.84
CA TYR A 35 -2.46 7.95 -4.01
C TYR A 35 -0.94 7.89 -3.79
N ALA A 36 -0.33 8.95 -3.27
CA ALA A 36 1.10 9.01 -3.03
C ALA A 36 1.57 7.95 -2.02
N GLU A 37 0.78 7.71 -0.97
CA GLU A 37 1.08 6.69 0.05
C GLU A 37 0.90 5.26 -0.48
N ALA A 38 -0.17 5.01 -1.24
CA ALA A 38 -0.39 3.72 -1.88
C ALA A 38 0.70 3.42 -2.92
N HIS A 39 1.06 4.41 -3.74
CA HIS A 39 2.16 4.29 -4.73
C HIS A 39 3.47 3.92 -4.03
N ARG A 40 3.87 4.67 -2.99
CA ARG A 40 5.09 4.38 -2.22
C ARG A 40 5.08 2.95 -1.67
N THR A 41 3.99 2.55 -1.03
CA THR A 41 3.87 1.22 -0.41
C THR A 41 4.03 0.09 -1.43
N LEU A 42 3.42 0.25 -2.61
CA LEU A 42 3.53 -0.73 -3.70
C LEU A 42 4.95 -0.76 -4.28
N GLN A 43 5.58 0.40 -4.48
CA GLN A 43 6.97 0.47 -4.97
C GLN A 43 7.97 -0.15 -4.00
N GLU A 44 7.89 0.17 -2.70
CA GLU A 44 8.76 -0.44 -1.69
C GLU A 44 8.58 -1.96 -1.63
N THR A 45 7.34 -2.43 -1.78
CA THR A 45 7.04 -3.86 -1.80
C THR A 45 7.61 -4.55 -3.03
N LEU A 46 7.45 -3.96 -4.22
CA LEU A 46 8.02 -4.50 -5.46
C LEU A 46 9.54 -4.53 -5.41
N GLY A 47 10.19 -3.45 -4.96
CA GLY A 47 11.64 -3.42 -4.79
C GLY A 47 12.14 -4.52 -3.83
N THR A 48 11.41 -4.77 -2.73
CA THR A 48 11.74 -5.85 -1.79
C THR A 48 11.62 -7.25 -2.43
N ILE A 49 10.75 -7.44 -3.43
CA ILE A 49 10.60 -8.70 -4.17
C ILE A 49 11.71 -8.84 -5.20
N GLU A 50 12.06 -7.77 -5.93
CA GLU A 50 13.11 -7.78 -6.96
C GLU A 50 14.53 -7.97 -6.39
N GLU A 51 14.77 -7.55 -5.15
CA GLU A 51 16.06 -7.74 -4.46
C GLU A 51 16.28 -9.16 -3.91
N ARG A 52 15.27 -10.05 -3.98
CA ARG A 52 15.33 -11.45 -3.51
C ARG A 52 15.54 -12.46 -4.63
#